data_AF-A0A920HGZ6-F1
#
_entry.id   AF-A0A920HGZ6-F1
#
_cell.length_a   1.000
_cell.length_b   1.000
_cell.length_c   1.000
_cell.angle_alpha   90.00
_cell.angle_beta   90.00
_cell.angle_gamma   90.00
#
_symmetry.space_group_name_H-M   'P 1'
#
loop_
_entity.id
_entity.type
_entity.pdbx_description
1 polymer ?
#
loop_
_entity_poly.entity_id
_entity_poly.type
_entity_poly.pdbx_seq_one_letter_code
_entity_poly.pdbx_strand_id
1 'polypeptide(L)'
;MKSIEIKGLIREATGKTSTNSVRKDGNVPCVLYGGDEILHFTASEIGFKDLVYTAAAHTVVLNIGNKKKNAILQDIQFHPVSDKILHADFYELHDDKPVTMDIPVELSGSAPGVLNSGGILTRNKENLELKLFQETSQTL
;
A
#
# COMPACT_ATOMS: atom_id res chain seq x y z
N MET A 1 4.10 12.63 6.00
CA MET A 1 3.49 11.45 5.34
C MET A 1 2.00 11.44 5.66
N LYS A 2 1.11 11.19 4.69
CA LYS A 2 -0.32 11.02 4.98
C LYS A 2 -0.56 9.59 5.43
N SER A 3 -1.08 9.42 6.64
CA SER A 3 -1.44 8.13 7.21
C SER A 3 -2.90 7.80 6.90
N ILE A 4 -3.17 6.64 6.31
CA ILE A 4 -4.52 6.17 5.99
C ILE A 4 -4.92 5.10 7.02
N GLU A 5 -6.10 5.22 7.64
CA GLU A 5 -6.60 4.20 8.57
C GLU A 5 -7.49 3.20 7.83
N ILE A 6 -7.12 1.91 7.90
CA ILE A 6 -7.92 0.81 7.36
C ILE A 6 -8.45 -0.03 8.52
N LYS A 7 -9.78 -0.18 8.59
CA LYS A 7 -10.45 -1.04 9.57
C LYS A 7 -10.57 -2.44 9.01
N GLY A 8 -10.13 -3.43 9.80
CA GLY A 8 -10.17 -4.82 9.42
C GLY A 8 -10.67 -5.73 10.54
N LEU A 9 -11.20 -6.88 10.14
CA LEU A 9 -11.63 -7.96 11.03
C LEU A 9 -10.68 -9.16 10.84
N ILE A 10 -10.23 -9.75 11.96
CA ILE A 10 -9.40 -10.96 11.93
C ILE A 10 -10.20 -12.11 11.34
N ARG A 11 -9.56 -12.90 10.48
CA ARG A 11 -10.16 -14.11 9.91
C ARG A 11 -9.48 -15.35 10.49
N GLU A 12 -10.28 -16.24 11.04
CA GLU A 12 -9.83 -17.59 11.43
C GLU A 12 -9.97 -18.60 10.27
N ALA A 13 -10.95 -18.39 9.39
CA ALA A 13 -11.25 -19.32 8.29
C ALA A 13 -10.45 -19.01 7.01
N THR A 14 -9.40 -19.78 6.75
CA THR A 14 -8.62 -19.76 5.49
C THR A 14 -9.12 -20.81 4.50
N GLY A 15 -9.21 -20.50 3.20
CA GLY A 15 -9.62 -21.47 2.17
C GLY A 15 -10.28 -20.84 0.94
N LYS A 16 -10.50 -21.65 -0.11
CA LYS A 16 -11.08 -21.21 -1.39
C LYS A 16 -12.52 -20.70 -1.23
N THR A 17 -13.34 -21.42 -0.48
CA THR A 17 -14.78 -21.12 -0.32
C THR A 17 -15.00 -19.85 0.51
N SER A 18 -14.32 -19.71 1.65
CA SER A 18 -14.42 -18.54 2.52
C SER A 18 -13.84 -17.28 1.86
N THR A 19 -12.78 -17.41 1.07
CA THR A 19 -12.21 -16.26 0.36
C THR A 19 -13.13 -15.79 -0.76
N ASN A 20 -13.84 -16.71 -1.42
CA ASN A 20 -14.82 -16.33 -2.44
C ASN A 20 -16.06 -15.65 -1.85
N SER A 21 -16.53 -16.04 -0.65
CA SER A 21 -17.65 -15.33 0.00
C SER A 21 -17.23 -13.92 0.41
N VAL A 22 -16.06 -13.77 1.03
CA VAL A 22 -15.50 -12.46 1.43
C VAL A 22 -15.43 -11.49 0.24
N ARG A 23 -14.95 -11.96 -0.92
CA ARG A 23 -14.90 -11.14 -2.15
C ARG A 23 -16.29 -10.80 -2.70
N LYS A 24 -17.28 -11.69 -2.56
CA LYS A 24 -18.67 -11.41 -2.95
C LYS A 24 -19.30 -10.35 -2.06
N ASP A 25 -18.92 -10.32 -0.79
CA ASP A 25 -19.41 -9.36 0.21
C ASP A 25 -18.73 -7.98 0.10
N GLY A 26 -17.88 -7.76 -0.91
CA GLY A 26 -17.16 -6.49 -1.10
C GLY A 26 -15.97 -6.29 -0.16
N ASN A 27 -15.49 -7.37 0.46
CA ASN A 27 -14.33 -7.36 1.32
C ASN A 27 -13.11 -7.96 0.61
N VAL A 28 -11.94 -7.43 0.92
CA VAL A 28 -10.65 -7.85 0.38
C VAL A 28 -9.91 -8.66 1.44
N PRO A 29 -9.45 -9.88 1.12
CA PRO A 29 -8.56 -10.63 1.99
C PRO A 29 -7.17 -9.99 2.01
N CYS A 30 -6.64 -9.79 3.21
CA CYS A 30 -5.37 -9.11 3.44
C CYS A 30 -4.48 -9.93 4.37
N VAL A 31 -3.17 -9.73 4.23
CA VAL A 31 -2.17 -10.33 5.10
C VAL A 31 -1.27 -9.25 5.66
N LEU A 32 -1.01 -9.30 6.96
CA LEU A 32 0.02 -8.51 7.62
C LEU A 32 1.13 -9.46 8.07
N TYR A 33 2.35 -9.20 7.63
CA TYR A 33 3.56 -9.93 8.01
C TYR A 33 4.70 -8.95 8.33
N GLY A 34 5.81 -9.44 8.90
CA GLY A 34 6.98 -8.61 9.24
C GLY A 34 7.23 -8.44 10.74
N GLY A 35 6.19 -8.65 11.56
CA GLY A 35 6.28 -8.80 13.01
C GLY A 35 6.43 -10.25 13.47
N ASP A 36 6.07 -10.51 14.74
CA ASP A 36 6.22 -11.83 15.38
C ASP A 36 5.25 -12.88 14.81
N GLU A 37 4.07 -12.45 14.35
CA GLU A 37 3.01 -13.32 13.85
C GLU A 37 2.43 -12.81 12.53
N ILE A 38 2.10 -13.75 11.63
CA ILE A 38 1.38 -13.45 10.39
C ILE A 38 -0.11 -13.34 10.71
N LEU A 39 -0.72 -12.20 10.41
CA LEU A 39 -2.12 -11.92 10.67
C LEU A 39 -2.92 -11.90 9.38
N HIS A 40 -3.92 -12.78 9.29
CA HIS A 40 -4.90 -12.79 8.21
C HIS A 40 -6.14 -11.98 8.61
N PHE A 41 -6.49 -10.98 7.82
CA PHE A 41 -7.63 -10.11 8.09
C PHE A 41 -8.40 -9.77 6.82
N THR A 42 -9.59 -9.22 6.98
CA THR A 42 -10.40 -8.69 5.88
C THR A 42 -10.69 -7.24 6.10
N ALA A 43 -10.62 -6.44 5.04
CA ALA A 43 -10.98 -5.04 5.05
C ALA A 43 -11.90 -4.73 3.86
N SER A 44 -12.70 -3.68 3.98
CA SER A 44 -13.62 -3.25 2.91
C SER A 44 -12.84 -2.67 1.74
N GLU A 45 -13.20 -3.04 0.51
CA GLU A 45 -12.56 -2.55 -0.74
C GLU A 45 -12.53 -1.01 -0.81
N ILE A 46 -13.56 -0.34 -0.26
CA ILE A 46 -13.67 1.13 -0.26
C ILE A 46 -12.51 1.79 0.49
N GLY A 47 -12.02 1.16 1.56
CA GLY A 47 -10.91 1.68 2.37
C GLY A 47 -9.56 1.66 1.65
N PHE A 48 -9.44 0.92 0.55
CA PHE A 48 -8.22 0.83 -0.23
C PHE A 48 -8.12 1.90 -1.31
N LYS A 49 -9.23 2.57 -1.67
CA LYS A 49 -9.26 3.49 -2.81
C LYS A 49 -8.19 4.60 -2.69
N ASP A 50 -8.11 5.24 -1.53
CA ASP A 50 -7.15 6.33 -1.32
C ASP A 50 -5.70 5.83 -1.25
N LEU A 51 -5.50 4.57 -0.85
CA LEU A 51 -4.18 3.94 -0.77
C LEU A 51 -3.68 3.48 -2.14
N VAL A 52 -4.55 2.93 -2.98
CA VAL A 52 -4.21 2.37 -4.30
C VAL A 52 -4.05 3.47 -5.34
N TYR A 53 -4.98 4.42 -5.37
CA TYR A 53 -5.10 5.37 -6.49
C TYR A 53 -4.39 6.71 -6.23
N THR A 54 -3.69 6.85 -5.10
CA THR A 54 -2.85 8.03 -4.82
C THR A 54 -1.39 7.67 -5.05
N ALA A 55 -0.73 8.38 -5.97
CA ALA A 55 0.69 8.20 -6.28
C ALA A 55 1.60 8.81 -5.19
N ALA A 56 1.42 8.41 -3.93
CA ALA A 56 2.28 8.83 -2.84
C ALA A 56 2.61 7.64 -1.92
N ALA A 57 3.84 7.63 -1.39
CA ALA A 57 4.25 6.67 -0.38
C ALA A 57 3.43 6.90 0.90
N HIS A 58 2.51 5.97 1.18
CA HIS A 58 1.58 6.05 2.31
C HIS A 58 1.90 4.99 3.36
N THR A 59 2.00 5.43 4.61
CA THR A 59 1.92 4.53 5.77
C THR A 59 0.46 4.29 6.11
N VAL A 60 0.14 3.05 6.48
CA VAL A 60 -1.22 2.62 6.80
C VAL A 60 -1.31 2.26 8.27
N VAL A 61 -2.33 2.76 8.94
CA VAL A 61 -2.69 2.32 10.30
C VAL A 61 -3.78 1.26 10.15
N LEU A 62 -3.41 0.01 10.37
CA LEU A 62 -4.33 -1.12 10.38
C LEU A 62 -4.99 -1.21 11.76
N ASN A 63 -6.30 -0.98 11.79
CA ASN A 63 -7.11 -1.15 12.98
C ASN A 63 -7.80 -2.51 12.93
N ILE A 64 -7.15 -3.50 13.55
CA ILE A 64 -7.58 -4.90 13.54
C ILE A 64 -8.14 -5.23 14.94
N GLY A 65 -9.46 -5.16 15.06
CA GLY A 65 -10.14 -5.31 16.36
C GLY A 65 -9.81 -4.15 17.33
N ASN A 66 -9.07 -4.45 18.40
CA ASN A 66 -8.64 -3.47 19.40
C ASN A 66 -7.16 -3.05 19.28
N LYS A 67 -6.42 -3.58 18.30
CA LYS A 67 -5.00 -3.28 18.12
C LYS A 67 -4.80 -2.43 16.87
N LYS A 68 -4.10 -1.31 17.02
CA LYS A 68 -3.61 -0.49 15.91
C LYS A 68 -2.18 -0.90 15.58
N LYS A 69 -1.93 -1.26 14.33
CA LYS A 69 -0.58 -1.59 13.83
C LYS A 69 -0.22 -0.65 12.68
N ASN A 70 1.00 -0.15 12.68
CA ASN A 70 1.53 0.62 11.56
C ASN A 70 2.10 -0.35 10.53
N ALA A 71 1.72 -0.18 9.28
CA ALA A 71 2.14 -1.03 8.19
C ALA A 71 2.31 -0.26 6.89
N ILE A 72 3.03 -0.85 5.95
CA ILE A 72 3.19 -0.38 4.57
C ILE A 72 2.47 -1.37 3.67
N LEU A 73 1.92 -0.86 2.58
CA LEU A 73 1.44 -1.70 1.51
C LEU A 73 2.60 -2.18 0.65
N GLN A 74 2.87 -3.48 0.65
CA GLN A 74 3.97 -4.07 -0.11
C GLN A 74 3.53 -4.46 -1.53
N ASP A 75 2.36 -5.08 -1.65
CA ASP A 75 1.85 -5.56 -2.93
C ASP A 75 0.31 -5.54 -2.96
N ILE A 76 -0.25 -5.33 -4.15
CA ILE A 76 -1.68 -5.46 -4.41
C ILE A 76 -1.89 -6.29 -5.66
N GLN A 77 -2.73 -7.31 -5.54
CA GLN A 77 -3.16 -8.11 -6.66
C GLN A 77 -4.51 -7.62 -7.18
N PHE A 78 -4.57 -7.31 -8.46
CA PHE A 78 -5.79 -6.91 -9.16
C PHE A 78 -6.31 -8.01 -10.06
N HIS A 79 -7.63 -8.03 -10.26
CA HIS A 79 -8.24 -8.88 -11.26
C HIS A 79 -7.95 -8.32 -12.66
N PRO A 80 -7.39 -9.10 -13.60
CA PRO A 80 -6.83 -8.60 -14.88
C PRO A 80 -7.84 -8.00 -15.86
N VAL A 81 -9.14 -8.08 -15.57
CA VAL A 81 -10.24 -7.63 -16.45
C VAL A 81 -11.24 -6.74 -15.71
N SER A 82 -11.37 -6.88 -14.39
CA SER A 82 -12.41 -6.17 -13.63
C SER A 82 -11.82 -5.13 -12.69
N ASP A 83 -10.49 -5.02 -12.65
CA ASP A 83 -9.70 -4.14 -11.77
C ASP A 83 -10.04 -4.23 -10.28
N LYS A 84 -10.78 -5.27 -9.88
CA LYS A 84 -11.12 -5.56 -8.48
C LYS A 84 -9.89 -5.98 -7.71
N ILE A 85 -9.79 -5.54 -6.46
CA ILE A 85 -8.69 -5.92 -5.58
C ILE A 85 -8.93 -7.37 -5.10
N LEU A 86 -8.01 -8.27 -5.47
CA LEU A 86 -8.08 -9.70 -5.12
C LEU A 86 -7.40 -10.01 -3.79
N HIS A 87 -6.31 -9.31 -3.51
CA HIS A 87 -5.47 -9.51 -2.33
C HIS A 87 -4.61 -8.27 -2.07
N ALA A 88 -4.33 -7.99 -0.80
CA ALA A 88 -3.42 -6.92 -0.40
C ALA A 88 -2.44 -7.42 0.67
N ASP A 89 -1.16 -7.10 0.45
CA ASP A 89 -0.04 -7.50 1.29
C ASP A 89 0.46 -6.30 2.07
N PHE A 90 0.50 -6.45 3.39
CA PHE A 90 0.99 -5.43 4.30
C PHE A 90 2.23 -5.91 5.04
N TYR A 91 3.22 -5.03 5.14
CA TYR A 91 4.41 -5.23 5.93
C TYR A 91 4.36 -4.38 7.20
N GLU A 92 4.50 -5.01 8.37
CA GLU A 92 4.51 -4.34 9.67
C GLU A 92 5.77 -3.48 9.82
N LEU A 93 5.54 -2.21 10.18
CA LEU A 93 6.62 -1.25 10.41
C LEU A 93 7.15 -1.41 11.83
N HIS A 94 8.47 -1.53 11.93
CA HIS A 94 9.20 -1.51 13.19
C HIS A 94 10.22 -0.38 13.16
N ASP A 95 10.34 0.37 14.25
CA ASP A 95 11.28 1.50 14.36
C ASP A 95 12.74 1.06 14.16
N ASP A 96 13.05 -0.18 14.56
CA ASP A 96 14.41 -0.74 14.51
C ASP A 96 14.82 -1.34 13.15
N LYS A 97 13.89 -1.50 12.21
CA LYS A 97 14.15 -2.19 10.93
C LYS A 97 14.01 -1.24 9.74
N PRO A 98 15.01 -1.18 8.85
CA PRO A 98 14.89 -0.41 7.62
C PRO A 98 13.92 -1.09 6.66
N VAL A 99 13.09 -0.29 6.02
CA VAL A 99 12.01 -0.70 5.12
C VAL A 99 12.34 -0.23 3.72
N THR A 100 12.06 -1.08 2.74
CA THR A 100 12.21 -0.75 1.33
C THR A 100 10.87 -0.27 0.78
N MET A 101 10.83 0.92 0.17
CA MET A 101 9.63 1.50 -0.45
C MET A 101 9.93 2.05 -1.83
N ASP A 102 8.99 1.84 -2.75
CA ASP A 102 8.98 2.51 -4.04
C ASP A 102 8.38 3.91 -3.90
N ILE A 103 9.21 4.94 -4.10
CA ILE A 103 8.78 6.34 -4.04
C ILE A 103 8.66 6.89 -5.46
N PRO A 104 7.50 7.46 -5.84
CA PRO A 104 7.34 8.08 -7.14
C PRO A 104 8.22 9.32 -7.26
N VAL A 105 8.87 9.47 -8.40
CA VAL A 105 9.71 10.64 -8.69
C VAL A 105 8.84 11.73 -9.29
N GLU A 106 8.94 12.96 -8.80
CA GLU A 106 8.35 14.13 -9.47
C GLU A 106 9.46 14.94 -10.17
N LEU A 107 9.30 15.17 -11.48
CA LEU A 107 10.21 16.03 -12.24
C LEU A 107 9.71 17.48 -12.12
N SER A 108 10.59 18.40 -11.74
CA SER A 108 10.29 19.82 -11.67
C SER A 108 10.98 20.59 -12.81
N GLY A 109 10.27 21.59 -13.34
CA GLY A 109 10.75 22.42 -14.45
C GLY A 109 10.51 21.83 -15.84
N SER A 110 10.83 22.62 -16.87
CA SER A 110 10.62 22.27 -18.28
C SER A 110 11.95 22.15 -19.02
N ALA A 111 12.16 21.05 -19.72
CA ALA A 111 13.37 20.86 -20.52
C ALA A 111 13.39 21.79 -21.75
N PRO A 112 14.47 22.55 -22.01
CA PRO A 112 14.54 23.48 -23.14
C PRO A 112 14.32 22.83 -24.51
N GLY A 113 14.73 21.56 -24.70
CA GLY A 113 14.53 20.81 -25.95
C GLY A 113 13.08 20.41 -26.21
N VAL A 114 12.28 20.25 -25.15
CA VAL A 114 10.83 20.04 -25.26
C VAL A 114 10.16 21.38 -25.61
N LEU A 115 10.57 22.46 -24.94
CA LEU A 115 9.96 23.79 -25.10
C LEU A 115 10.28 24.45 -26.44
N ASN A 116 11.53 24.37 -26.89
CA ASN A 116 12.05 25.14 -28.03
C ASN A 116 12.17 24.32 -29.32
N SER A 117 12.21 22.99 -29.22
CA SER A 117 12.50 22.11 -30.37
C SER A 117 11.49 20.98 -30.56
N GLY A 118 10.41 20.95 -29.77
CA GLY A 118 9.36 19.94 -29.86
C GLY A 118 9.84 18.51 -29.56
N GLY A 119 10.96 18.36 -28.84
CA GLY A 119 11.50 17.06 -28.46
C GLY A 119 10.60 16.31 -27.49
N ILE A 120 10.69 14.98 -27.48
CA ILE A 120 9.94 14.10 -26.57
C ILE A 120 10.83 13.76 -25.37
N LEU A 121 10.35 14.05 -24.16
CA LEU A 121 10.97 13.57 -22.92
C LEU A 121 10.44 12.17 -22.59
N THR A 122 11.31 11.17 -22.59
CA THR A 122 10.95 9.81 -22.15
C THR A 122 11.50 9.57 -20.75
N ARG A 123 10.64 9.08 -19.85
CA ARG A 123 11.01 8.72 -18.48
C ARG A 123 11.17 7.20 -18.38
N ASN A 124 12.40 6.74 -18.11
CA ASN A 124 12.70 5.31 -18.02
C ASN A 124 12.37 4.68 -16.66
N LYS A 125 12.34 5.47 -15.58
CA LYS A 125 11.98 5.01 -14.24
C LYS A 125 10.99 5.98 -13.60
N GLU A 126 9.84 5.44 -13.22
CA GLU A 126 8.77 6.22 -12.60
C GLU A 126 8.90 6.30 -11.08
N ASN A 127 9.38 5.21 -10.50
CA ASN A 127 9.57 5.04 -9.07
C ASN A 127 11.04 4.71 -8.77
N LEU A 128 11.51 5.12 -7.59
CA LEU A 128 12.81 4.77 -7.05
C LEU A 128 12.61 3.94 -5.78
N GLU A 129 13.26 2.78 -5.76
CA GLU A 129 13.34 1.93 -4.58
C GLU A 129 14.30 2.57 -3.57
N LEU A 130 13.77 2.97 -2.41
CA LEU A 130 14.53 3.57 -1.33
C LEU A 130 14.46 2.70 -0.08
N LYS A 131 15.59 2.56 0.60
CA LYS A 131 15.66 1.90 1.90
C LYS A 131 15.71 2.96 2.99
N LEU A 132 14.67 3.05 3.79
CA LEU A 132 14.46 4.10 4.78
C LEU A 132 14.16 3.50 6.15
N PHE A 133 14.63 4.16 7.21
CA PHE A 133 14.13 3.91 8.55
C PHE A 133 12.83 4.70 8.75
N GLN A 134 11.95 4.23 9.64
CA GLN A 134 10.85 5.07 10.08
C GLN A 134 11.43 6.29 10.81
N GLU A 135 11.28 7.48 10.22
CA GLU A 135 11.44 8.71 10.99
C GLU A 135 10.27 8.81 11.96
N THR A 136 10.58 8.77 13.26
CA THR A 136 9.65 9.18 14.30
C THR A 136 9.24 10.61 13.98
N SER A 137 8.01 10.81 13.52
CA SER A 137 7.43 12.16 13.43
C SER A 137 7.16 12.65 14.85
N GLN A 138 8.22 13.01 15.57
CA GLN A 138 8.17 13.83 16.77
C GLN A 138 8.43 15.27 16.33
N THR A 139 7.33 16.01 16.23
CA THR A 139 7.17 17.41 16.63
C THR A 139 8.13 18.45 16.02
N LEU A 140 7.58 19.31 15.16
CA LEU A 140 7.80 20.76 15.21
C LEU A 140 6.47 21.47 14.92
#